data_AF-A0A7I8ISY7-F1
#
_entry.id   AF-A0A7I8ISY7-F1
#
_cell.length_a   1.000
_cell.length_b   1.000
_cell.length_c   1.000
_cell.angle_alpha   90.00
_cell.angle_beta   90.00
_cell.angle_gamma   90.00
#
_symmetry.space_group_name_H-M   'P 1'
#
loop_
_entity.id
_entity.type
_entity.pdbx_description
1 polymer ?
#
loop_
_entity_poly.entity_id
_entity_poly.type
_entity_poly.pdbx_seq_one_letter_code
_entity_poly.pdbx_strand_id
1 'polypeptide(L)'
;MGSERQEGVLLIPGLPDEVAMDCLARVPYRFHCGLRSVCRGWRDLLGSPLFYSQRRKTGKGEALVCLVQALRAGPRRRGRKKNAARAPPCYGLSIYNSTLGEWHRLSFPPASGLAVPLFAQCAAVQASGKIVLMGGWDPTSFDSVSDVYVIDLVTGRGRRGAPMTPARSFFACAVVGPLVYVAGGHDNQKNALRTAAVYDTAADEWRPLPPMADERDECQGVALAGEFWVVSGYGTDSQGRFDPAVECYDPAAGRWRKEEGLWTAGDGLGGAVVPPRSSCFVLEKLCHLYCNEDRREMREYEETERKWKVVGETPATLRSIPCVRRSPAAADC
;
A
#
# COMPACT_ATOMS: atom_id res chain seq x y z
N MET A 1 42.78 -10.79 37.42
CA MET A 1 41.69 -9.81 37.17
C MET A 1 41.13 -10.12 35.81
N GLY A 2 40.01 -10.86 35.78
CA GLY A 2 39.41 -11.37 34.55
C GLY A 2 38.67 -10.27 33.80
N SER A 3 38.92 -10.16 32.50
CA SER A 3 38.02 -9.46 31.59
C SER A 3 36.91 -10.43 31.22
N GLU A 4 35.74 -10.30 31.86
CA GLU A 4 34.52 -10.92 31.37
C GLU A 4 34.20 -10.31 30.00
N ARG A 5 34.51 -11.04 28.92
CA ARG A 5 33.83 -10.82 27.65
C ARG A 5 32.37 -11.12 27.92
N GLN A 6 31.48 -10.18 27.65
CA GLN A 6 30.06 -10.49 27.51
C GLN A 6 29.95 -11.59 26.45
N GLU A 7 29.73 -12.84 26.87
CA GLU A 7 29.34 -13.91 25.96
C GLU A 7 28.03 -13.47 25.31
N GLY A 8 28.10 -13.12 24.03
CA GLY A 8 26.91 -12.81 23.24
C GLY A 8 25.98 -14.01 23.33
N VAL A 9 24.74 -13.77 23.76
CA VAL A 9 23.73 -14.83 23.84
C VAL A 9 23.52 -15.37 22.43
N LEU A 10 24.02 -16.58 22.19
CA LEU A 10 23.89 -17.29 20.91
C LEU A 10 22.41 -17.41 20.55
N LEU A 11 22.09 -17.23 19.25
CA LEU A 11 20.73 -17.33 18.75
C LEU A 11 20.14 -18.73 18.98
N ILE A 12 20.91 -19.77 18.65
CA ILE A 12 20.55 -21.17 18.91
C ILE A 12 21.74 -21.83 19.61
N PRO A 13 21.58 -22.34 20.84
CA PRO A 13 22.67 -23.00 21.55
C PRO A 13 23.29 -24.13 20.71
N GLY A 14 24.62 -24.11 20.58
CA GLY A 14 25.36 -25.10 19.81
C GLY A 14 25.49 -24.83 18.31
N LEU A 15 24.93 -23.71 17.80
CA LEU A 15 25.14 -23.28 16.42
C LEU A 15 25.84 -21.91 16.37
N PRO A 16 26.71 -21.68 15.35
CA PRO A 16 27.14 -20.33 15.02
C PRO A 16 25.92 -19.46 14.64
N ASP A 17 25.96 -18.18 15.00
CA ASP A 17 24.84 -17.25 14.77
C ASP A 17 24.44 -17.11 13.29
N GLU A 18 25.40 -17.24 12.36
CA GLU A 18 25.12 -17.22 10.92
C GLU A 18 24.25 -18.43 10.50
N VAL A 19 24.59 -19.62 10.99
CA VAL A 19 23.82 -20.85 10.72
C VAL A 19 22.45 -20.78 11.40
N ALA A 20 22.41 -20.25 12.63
CA ALA A 20 21.16 -20.03 13.33
C ALA A 20 20.25 -19.04 12.58
N MET A 21 20.81 -17.95 12.07
CA MET A 21 20.10 -16.98 11.24
C MET A 21 19.53 -17.65 9.98
N ASP A 22 20.32 -18.46 9.28
CA ASP A 22 19.86 -19.20 8.10
C ASP A 22 18.76 -20.21 8.43
N CYS A 23 18.81 -20.88 9.58
CA CYS A 23 17.73 -21.75 10.06
C CYS A 23 16.44 -20.95 10.28
N LEU A 24 16.51 -19.83 11.00
CA LEU A 24 15.35 -18.96 11.26
C LEU A 24 14.82 -18.29 9.98
N ALA A 25 15.71 -17.98 9.03
CA ALA A 25 15.37 -17.39 7.74
C ALA A 25 14.52 -18.32 6.85
N ARG A 26 14.46 -19.63 7.13
CA ARG A 26 13.60 -20.58 6.41
C ARG A 26 12.16 -20.60 6.90
N VAL A 27 11.89 -20.07 8.09
CA VAL A 27 10.54 -20.12 8.70
C VAL A 27 9.61 -19.11 8.00
N PRO A 28 8.41 -19.51 7.52
CA PRO A 28 7.48 -18.58 6.87
C PRO A 28 7.05 -17.39 7.73
N TYR A 29 6.79 -16.24 7.12
CA TYR A 29 6.51 -14.96 7.80
C TYR A 29 5.36 -15.06 8.80
N ARG A 30 4.35 -15.88 8.50
CA ARG A 30 3.17 -16.07 9.35
C ARG A 30 3.52 -16.58 10.76
N PHE A 31 4.68 -17.22 10.92
CA PHE A 31 5.16 -17.72 12.21
C PHE A 31 6.13 -16.75 12.90
N HIS A 32 6.51 -15.62 12.28
CA HIS A 32 7.49 -14.69 12.83
C HIS A 32 7.05 -14.10 14.16
N CYS A 33 5.76 -13.78 14.31
CA CYS A 33 5.22 -13.34 15.61
C CYS A 33 5.42 -14.40 16.72
N GLY A 34 5.25 -15.69 16.37
CA GLY A 34 5.55 -16.80 17.27
C GLY A 34 7.04 -16.90 17.60
N LEU A 35 7.92 -16.81 16.59
CA LEU A 35 9.38 -16.85 16.79
C LEU A 35 9.88 -15.74 17.72
N ARG A 36 9.36 -14.52 17.58
CA ARG A 36 9.69 -13.38 18.46
C ARG A 36 9.36 -13.61 19.94
N SER A 37 8.48 -14.57 20.23
CA SER A 37 8.05 -14.90 21.59
C SER A 37 8.97 -15.91 22.27
N VAL A 38 9.87 -16.56 21.52
CA VAL A 38 10.77 -17.60 22.05
C VAL A 38 11.86 -17.01 22.95
N CYS A 39 12.62 -16.01 22.46
CA CYS A 39 13.66 -15.35 23.26
C CYS A 39 13.92 -13.91 22.77
N ARG A 40 14.68 -13.13 23.54
CA ARG A 40 15.07 -11.75 23.18
C ARG A 40 15.94 -11.72 21.92
N GLY A 41 16.92 -12.62 21.80
CA GLY A 41 17.78 -12.69 20.62
C GLY A 41 17.01 -12.90 19.31
N TRP A 42 16.03 -13.79 19.29
CA TRP A 42 15.17 -13.98 18.11
C TRP A 42 14.30 -12.75 17.86
N ARG A 43 13.73 -12.16 18.91
CA ARG A 43 12.94 -10.93 18.78
C ARG A 43 13.73 -9.79 18.14
N ASP A 44 14.97 -9.60 18.57
CA ASP A 44 15.85 -8.54 18.10
C ASP A 44 16.31 -8.84 16.66
N LEU A 45 16.67 -10.09 16.38
CA LEU A 45 17.00 -10.55 15.02
C LEU A 45 15.84 -10.33 14.05
N LEU A 46 14.63 -10.79 14.39
CA LEU A 46 13.44 -10.59 13.56
C LEU A 46 13.03 -9.12 13.45
N GLY A 47 13.47 -8.24 14.36
CA GLY A 47 13.30 -6.79 14.21
C GLY A 47 14.34 -6.13 13.32
N SER A 48 15.42 -6.84 12.99
CA SER A 48 16.55 -6.29 12.25
C SER A 48 16.32 -6.34 10.74
N PRO A 49 16.61 -5.25 10.00
CA PRO A 49 16.62 -5.25 8.53
C PRO A 49 17.56 -6.31 7.93
N LEU A 50 18.63 -6.68 8.66
CA LEU A 50 19.60 -7.68 8.23
C LEU A 50 18.95 -9.05 8.01
N PHE A 51 18.03 -9.45 8.90
CA PHE A 51 17.31 -10.72 8.77
C PHE A 51 16.50 -10.79 7.47
N TYR A 52 15.78 -9.72 7.13
CA TYR A 52 15.01 -9.66 5.90
C TYR A 52 15.88 -9.51 4.65
N SER A 53 17.03 -8.84 4.76
CA SER A 53 18.02 -8.83 3.69
C SER A 53 18.58 -10.23 3.43
N GLN A 54 18.86 -11.00 4.50
CA GLN A 54 19.38 -12.36 4.36
C GLN A 54 18.34 -13.26 3.70
N ARG A 55 17.08 -13.22 4.16
CA ARG A 55 15.99 -13.96 3.52
C ARG A 55 15.87 -13.68 2.02
N ARG A 56 16.00 -12.42 1.59
CA ARG A 56 15.99 -12.07 0.17
C ARG A 56 17.18 -12.68 -0.56
N LYS A 57 18.39 -12.52 -0.03
CA LYS A 57 19.63 -13.07 -0.61
C LYS A 57 19.59 -14.59 -0.76
N THR A 58 18.97 -15.30 0.18
CA THR A 58 18.91 -16.77 0.17
C THR A 58 17.63 -17.33 -0.49
N GLY A 59 16.85 -16.50 -1.20
CA GLY A 59 15.61 -16.93 -1.86
C GLY A 59 14.51 -17.40 -0.90
N LYS A 60 14.53 -16.95 0.36
CA LYS A 60 13.51 -17.23 1.40
C LYS A 60 12.60 -16.03 1.68
N GLY A 61 12.71 -14.97 0.87
CA GLY A 61 11.74 -13.88 0.85
C GLY A 61 10.38 -14.40 0.39
N GLU A 62 9.32 -13.86 0.97
CA GLU A 62 7.95 -14.20 0.59
C GLU A 62 7.30 -12.99 -0.06
N ALA A 63 6.63 -13.22 -1.19
CA ALA A 63 5.89 -12.19 -1.89
C ALA A 63 4.45 -12.14 -1.34
N LEU A 64 4.12 -11.01 -0.72
CA LEU A 64 2.84 -10.78 -0.05
C LEU A 64 2.01 -9.73 -0.79
N VAL A 65 0.77 -10.09 -1.08
CA VAL A 65 -0.25 -9.21 -1.65
C VAL A 65 -1.24 -8.85 -0.55
N CYS A 66 -1.42 -7.55 -0.29
CA CYS A 66 -2.28 -7.07 0.79
C CYS A 66 -3.54 -6.44 0.21
N LEU A 67 -4.71 -6.94 0.61
CA LEU A 67 -6.00 -6.53 0.08
C LEU A 67 -6.91 -6.03 1.18
N VAL A 68 -7.42 -4.82 1.02
CA VAL A 68 -8.53 -4.29 1.82
C VAL A 68 -9.82 -4.78 1.17
N GLN A 69 -10.60 -5.58 1.89
CA GLN A 69 -11.83 -6.16 1.36
C GLN A 69 -13.00 -6.04 2.34
N ALA A 70 -14.21 -5.94 1.80
CA ALA A 70 -15.43 -6.00 2.59
C ALA A 70 -15.57 -7.39 3.22
N LEU A 71 -15.74 -7.42 4.53
CA LEU A 71 -16.00 -8.61 5.30
C LEU A 71 -17.50 -8.92 5.23
N ARG A 72 -17.83 -10.20 5.06
CA ARG A 72 -19.23 -10.65 5.11
C ARG A 72 -19.79 -10.40 6.51
N ALA A 73 -20.91 -9.67 6.58
CA ALA A 73 -21.69 -9.59 7.80
C ALA A 73 -22.07 -11.02 8.24
N GLY A 74 -21.84 -11.34 9.52
CA GLY A 74 -22.16 -12.66 10.07
C GLY A 74 -23.63 -13.04 9.87
N PRO A 75 -23.99 -14.33 10.03
CA PRO A 75 -25.37 -14.79 9.85
C PRO A 75 -26.32 -13.95 10.69
N ARG A 76 -27.41 -13.47 10.06
CA ARG A 76 -28.47 -12.72 10.74
C ARG A 76 -28.92 -13.53 11.96
N ARG A 77 -28.73 -13.00 13.17
CA ARG A 77 -29.41 -13.55 14.36
C ARG A 77 -30.91 -13.62 14.04
N ARG A 78 -31.47 -14.84 14.02
CA ARG A 78 -32.92 -15.07 13.84
C ARG A 78 -33.66 -14.21 14.86
N GLY A 79 -34.44 -13.25 14.39
CA GLY A 79 -35.25 -12.36 15.23
C GLY A 79 -35.20 -10.86 14.92
N ARG A 80 -34.26 -10.37 14.10
CA ARG A 80 -34.21 -8.93 13.73
C ARG A 80 -35.21 -8.62 12.59
N LYS A 81 -36.15 -7.70 12.85
CA LYS A 81 -37.22 -7.23 11.94
C LYS A 81 -36.68 -6.91 10.53
N LYS A 82 -37.48 -7.21 9.50
CA LYS A 82 -37.16 -7.00 8.06
C LYS A 82 -36.84 -5.54 7.67
N ASN A 83 -37.08 -4.56 8.55
CA ASN A 83 -36.85 -3.12 8.31
C ASN A 83 -35.64 -2.52 9.07
N ALA A 84 -34.75 -3.33 9.65
CA ALA A 84 -33.51 -2.79 10.20
C ALA A 84 -32.56 -2.38 9.06
N ALA A 85 -32.16 -1.11 9.01
CA ALA A 85 -31.14 -0.61 8.10
C ALA A 85 -29.93 -1.57 8.09
N ARG A 86 -29.48 -1.94 6.90
CA ARG A 86 -28.34 -2.86 6.73
C ARG A 86 -27.12 -2.19 7.39
N ALA A 87 -26.50 -2.86 8.35
CA ALA A 87 -25.29 -2.36 8.98
C ALA A 87 -24.24 -2.03 7.89
N PRO A 88 -23.48 -0.94 8.05
CA PRO A 88 -22.49 -0.54 7.05
C PRO A 88 -21.48 -1.67 6.84
N PRO A 89 -20.94 -1.81 5.61
CA PRO A 89 -19.93 -2.82 5.32
C PRO A 89 -18.71 -2.60 6.20
N CYS A 90 -18.25 -3.67 6.87
CA CYS A 90 -16.97 -3.66 7.58
C CYS A 90 -15.88 -4.12 6.62
N TYR A 91 -14.72 -3.48 6.67
CA TYR A 91 -13.57 -3.85 5.85
C TYR A 91 -12.48 -4.46 6.72
N GLY A 92 -11.71 -5.37 6.13
CA GLY A 92 -10.58 -6.01 6.78
C GLY A 92 -9.44 -6.22 5.81
N LEU A 93 -8.26 -6.47 6.39
CA LEU A 93 -7.03 -6.69 5.63
C LEU A 93 -6.78 -8.19 5.47
N SER A 94 -6.61 -8.63 4.22
CA SER A 94 -6.24 -10.01 3.89
C SER A 94 -4.94 -10.03 3.12
N ILE A 95 -4.12 -11.03 3.42
CA ILE A 95 -2.81 -11.21 2.83
C ILE A 95 -2.82 -12.50 2.04
N TYR A 96 -2.52 -12.40 0.75
CA TYR A 96 -2.21 -13.54 -0.08
C TYR A 96 -0.70 -13.67 -0.20
N ASN A 97 -0.17 -14.82 0.20
CA ASN A 97 1.22 -15.17 0.00
C ASN A 97 1.35 -15.87 -1.35
N SER A 98 1.86 -15.15 -2.36
CA SER A 98 1.99 -15.71 -3.71
C SER A 98 3.13 -16.71 -3.82
N THR A 99 4.09 -16.70 -2.89
CA THR A 99 5.17 -17.69 -2.84
C THR A 99 4.65 -19.06 -2.38
N LEU A 100 3.74 -19.08 -1.41
CA LEU A 100 3.18 -20.32 -0.85
C LEU A 100 1.81 -20.69 -1.42
N GLY A 101 1.16 -19.77 -2.15
CA GLY A 101 -0.21 -19.96 -2.63
C GLY A 101 -1.27 -19.93 -1.53
N GLU A 102 -0.96 -19.31 -0.38
CA GLU A 102 -1.83 -19.35 0.81
C GLU A 102 -2.49 -18.01 1.10
N TRP A 103 -3.71 -18.07 1.65
CA TRP A 103 -4.44 -16.92 2.16
C TRP A 103 -4.40 -16.86 3.68
N HIS A 104 -4.13 -15.67 4.20
CA HIS A 104 -4.15 -15.36 5.62
C HIS A 104 -4.94 -14.08 5.86
N ARG A 105 -5.74 -14.03 6.93
CA ARG A 105 -6.42 -12.81 7.35
C ARG A 105 -5.69 -12.25 8.55
N LEU A 106 -5.32 -10.98 8.50
CA LEU A 106 -4.84 -10.31 9.69
C LEU A 106 -6.03 -10.00 10.60
N SER A 107 -5.85 -10.27 11.89
CA SER A 107 -6.76 -9.82 12.94
C SER A 107 -6.63 -8.30 13.11
N PHE A 108 -7.14 -7.58 12.12
CA PHE A 108 -7.24 -6.14 12.09
C PHE A 108 -8.65 -5.78 11.62
N PRO A 109 -9.33 -4.82 12.27
CA PRO A 109 -8.88 -4.07 13.45
C PRO A 109 -8.82 -4.96 14.71
N PRO A 110 -7.89 -4.70 15.66
CA PRO A 110 -7.92 -5.37 16.96
C PRO A 110 -9.28 -5.10 17.64
N ALA A 111 -9.63 -5.91 18.65
CA ALA A 111 -10.91 -5.90 19.36
C ALA A 111 -11.32 -4.57 20.05
N SER A 112 -10.68 -3.45 19.69
CA SER A 112 -10.85 -2.09 20.20
C SER A 112 -11.82 -1.21 19.39
N GLY A 113 -12.65 -1.76 18.48
CA GLY A 113 -13.68 -0.98 17.79
C GLY A 113 -13.16 -0.01 16.71
N LEU A 114 -11.88 -0.10 16.36
CA LEU A 114 -11.37 0.52 15.13
C LEU A 114 -12.11 -0.12 13.94
N ALA A 115 -12.44 0.63 12.91
CA ALA A 115 -12.97 0.10 11.65
C ALA A 115 -12.09 0.62 10.52
N VAL A 116 -11.78 -0.22 9.53
CA VAL A 116 -11.11 0.27 8.33
C VAL A 116 -12.08 1.22 7.62
N PRO A 117 -11.71 2.49 7.39
CA PRO A 117 -12.57 3.45 6.69
C PRO A 117 -12.93 2.96 5.28
N LEU A 118 -14.07 3.40 4.76
CA LEU A 118 -14.44 3.16 3.37
C LEU A 118 -13.43 3.85 2.46
N PHE A 119 -13.02 3.19 1.37
CA PHE A 119 -12.07 3.78 0.41
C PHE A 119 -10.72 4.20 1.02
N ALA A 120 -10.33 3.63 2.16
CA ALA A 120 -9.02 3.87 2.76
C ALA A 120 -7.90 3.48 1.78
N GLN A 121 -6.90 4.35 1.65
CA GLN A 121 -5.69 4.05 0.89
C GLN A 121 -4.84 3.02 1.62
N CYS A 122 -4.16 2.16 0.87
CA CYS A 122 -3.30 1.09 1.41
C CYS A 122 -1.89 1.20 0.82
N ALA A 123 -0.90 1.45 1.69
CA ALA A 123 0.50 1.56 1.34
C ALA A 123 1.35 0.49 2.02
N ALA A 124 2.13 -0.27 1.25
CA ALA A 124 3.09 -1.23 1.78
C ALA A 124 4.49 -0.61 1.81
N VAL A 125 5.01 -0.35 3.00
CA VAL A 125 6.36 0.16 3.24
C VAL A 125 7.29 -1.04 3.42
N GLN A 126 7.80 -1.54 2.29
CA GLN A 126 8.58 -2.77 2.21
C GLN A 126 9.85 -2.72 3.07
N ALA A 127 10.54 -1.58 3.09
CA ALA A 127 11.79 -1.40 3.83
C ALA A 127 11.64 -1.70 5.34
N SER A 128 10.46 -1.41 5.90
CA SER A 128 10.15 -1.64 7.32
C SER A 128 9.17 -2.78 7.57
N GLY A 129 8.70 -3.48 6.53
CA GLY A 129 7.67 -4.53 6.66
C GLY A 129 6.34 -4.03 7.23
N LYS A 130 5.97 -2.78 6.94
CA LYS A 130 4.75 -2.15 7.46
C LYS A 130 3.70 -1.95 6.37
N ILE A 131 2.45 -2.00 6.75
CA ILE A 131 1.30 -1.58 5.94
C ILE A 131 0.69 -0.35 6.60
N VAL A 132 0.35 0.66 5.80
CA VAL A 132 -0.33 1.87 6.25
C VAL A 132 -1.69 1.94 5.59
N LEU A 133 -2.75 1.98 6.39
CA LEU A 133 -4.11 2.26 5.94
C LEU A 133 -4.46 3.69 6.33
N MET A 134 -5.03 4.47 5.42
CA MET A 134 -5.09 5.92 5.63
C MET A 134 -6.21 6.60 4.87
N GLY A 135 -6.84 7.58 5.55
CA GLY A 135 -7.94 8.37 5.03
C GLY A 135 -9.15 7.54 4.60
N GLY A 136 -9.91 8.05 3.64
CA GLY A 136 -11.17 7.45 3.22
C GLY A 136 -12.35 8.10 3.93
N TRP A 137 -13.46 7.36 4.07
CA TRP A 137 -14.67 7.84 4.73
C TRP A 137 -15.02 7.04 5.98
N ASP A 138 -15.57 7.73 6.97
CA ASP A 138 -16.22 7.07 8.10
C ASP A 138 -17.43 6.26 7.60
N PRO A 139 -17.58 4.98 7.98
CA PRO A 139 -18.60 4.10 7.44
C PRO A 139 -20.03 4.44 7.87
N THR A 140 -20.22 5.39 8.79
CA THR A 140 -21.53 5.80 9.31
C THR A 140 -21.95 7.18 8.80
N SER A 141 -21.05 8.17 8.93
CA SER A 141 -21.28 9.56 8.54
C SER A 141 -20.93 9.85 7.08
N PHE A 142 -20.07 9.04 6.46
CA PHE A 142 -19.49 9.27 5.12
C PHE A 142 -18.61 10.53 5.02
N ASP A 143 -18.21 11.10 6.16
CA ASP A 143 -17.25 12.19 6.21
C ASP A 143 -15.84 11.67 5.90
N SER A 144 -15.02 12.49 5.25
CA SER A 144 -13.60 12.18 5.05
C SER A 144 -12.88 12.14 6.40
N VAL A 145 -12.04 11.13 6.57
CA VAL A 145 -11.30 10.91 7.82
C VAL A 145 -9.81 11.19 7.67
N SER A 146 -9.17 11.54 8.78
CA SER A 146 -7.73 11.73 8.89
C SER A 146 -7.01 10.49 9.44
N ASP A 147 -7.74 9.41 9.70
CA ASP A 147 -7.25 8.20 10.33
C ASP A 147 -6.06 7.61 9.58
N VAL A 148 -5.05 7.19 10.36
CA VAL A 148 -3.88 6.46 9.89
C VAL A 148 -3.71 5.23 10.78
N TYR A 149 -3.60 4.06 10.17
CA TYR A 149 -3.32 2.80 10.85
C TYR A 149 -2.05 2.21 10.30
N VAL A 150 -1.09 1.93 11.20
CA VAL A 150 0.18 1.32 10.85
C VAL A 150 0.20 -0.11 11.39
N ILE A 151 0.31 -1.06 10.48
CA ILE A 151 0.30 -2.49 10.75
C ILE A 151 1.69 -3.03 10.46
N ASP A 152 2.33 -3.56 11.49
CA ASP A 152 3.65 -4.16 11.40
C ASP A 152 3.48 -5.67 11.15
N LEU A 153 3.93 -6.14 9.98
CA LEU A 153 3.79 -7.55 9.57
C LEU A 153 4.70 -8.50 10.34
N VAL A 154 5.78 -7.97 10.93
CA VAL A 154 6.77 -8.73 11.69
C VAL A 154 6.21 -9.10 13.06
N THR A 155 5.59 -8.13 13.71
CA THR A 155 4.98 -8.27 15.04
C THR A 155 3.52 -8.74 14.96
N GLY A 156 2.88 -8.59 13.80
CA GLY A 156 1.45 -8.80 13.63
C GLY A 156 0.58 -7.80 14.41
N ARG A 157 1.15 -6.67 14.84
CA ARG A 157 0.44 -5.64 15.62
C ARG A 157 0.10 -4.44 14.76
N GLY A 158 -1.10 -3.90 14.98
CA GLY A 158 -1.53 -2.62 14.43
C GLY A 158 -1.57 -1.53 15.49
N ARG A 159 -1.31 -0.28 15.10
CA ARG A 159 -1.51 0.92 15.93
C ARG A 159 -2.16 2.03 15.11
N ARG A 160 -2.74 3.01 15.79
CA ARG A 160 -3.10 4.30 15.19
C ARG A 160 -1.83 5.16 15.08
N GLY A 161 -1.57 5.71 13.90
CA GLY A 161 -0.49 6.67 13.65
C GLY A 161 -0.97 8.11 13.81
N ALA A 162 -0.08 9.07 13.63
CA ALA A 162 -0.40 10.49 13.59
C ALA A 162 -1.44 10.78 12.49
N PRO A 163 -2.52 11.53 12.79
CA PRO A 163 -3.57 11.80 11.84
C PRO A 163 -3.07 12.71 10.71
N MET A 164 -3.58 12.47 9.51
CA MET A 164 -3.30 13.31 8.34
C MET A 164 -4.05 14.65 8.43
N THR A 165 -3.44 15.72 7.93
CA THR A 165 -4.11 17.04 7.84
C THR A 165 -3.97 17.59 6.41
N PRO A 166 -5.06 17.99 5.73
CA PRO A 166 -6.46 17.76 6.10
C PRO A 166 -6.87 16.27 5.99
N ALA A 167 -8.03 15.94 6.56
CA ALA A 167 -8.73 14.70 6.25
C ALA A 167 -9.06 14.64 4.75
N ARG A 168 -8.92 13.46 4.14
CA ARG A 168 -9.12 13.29 2.69
C ARG A 168 -9.52 11.87 2.31
N SER A 169 -10.17 11.75 1.16
CA SER A 169 -10.47 10.49 0.46
C SER A 169 -10.11 10.60 -1.02
N PHE A 170 -10.02 9.46 -1.72
CA PHE A 170 -9.76 9.42 -3.17
C PHE A 170 -8.48 10.16 -3.63
N PHE A 171 -7.50 10.25 -2.74
CA PHE A 171 -6.22 10.90 -2.98
C PHE A 171 -5.19 9.92 -3.55
N ALA A 172 -4.20 10.45 -4.26
CA ALA A 172 -3.04 9.73 -4.72
C ALA A 172 -2.15 9.31 -3.54
N CYS A 173 -1.70 8.06 -3.53
CA CYS A 173 -0.85 7.51 -2.46
C CYS A 173 0.23 6.58 -3.04
N ALA A 174 1.50 6.81 -2.72
CA ALA A 174 2.61 5.96 -3.13
C ALA A 174 3.71 5.89 -2.07
N VAL A 175 4.56 4.85 -2.16
CA VAL A 175 5.74 4.71 -1.29
C VAL A 175 6.98 5.00 -2.12
N VAL A 176 7.71 6.05 -1.77
CA VAL A 176 8.96 6.43 -2.43
C VAL A 176 10.07 6.34 -1.41
N GLY A 177 11.00 5.41 -1.61
CA GLY A 177 11.99 5.04 -0.60
C GLY A 177 11.30 4.50 0.68
N PRO A 178 11.63 5.02 1.87
CA PRO A 178 11.02 4.59 3.14
C PRO A 178 9.74 5.37 3.51
N LEU A 179 9.34 6.37 2.71
CA LEU A 179 8.29 7.32 3.06
C LEU A 179 7.01 7.11 2.24
N VAL A 180 5.87 7.45 2.83
CA VAL A 180 4.55 7.38 2.18
C VAL A 180 4.13 8.78 1.75
N TYR A 181 3.95 8.98 0.45
CA TYR A 181 3.53 10.27 -0.12
C TYR A 181 2.05 10.27 -0.42
N VAL A 182 1.41 11.41 -0.18
CA VAL A 182 0.01 11.67 -0.54
C VAL A 182 -0.15 13.01 -1.24
N ALA A 183 -1.09 13.07 -2.16
CA ALA A 183 -1.52 14.32 -2.79
C ALA A 183 -2.95 14.22 -3.30
N GLY A 184 -3.63 15.37 -3.36
CA GLY A 184 -4.99 15.43 -3.88
C GLY A 184 -6.03 14.78 -2.97
N GLY A 185 -7.09 14.27 -3.60
CA GLY A 185 -8.34 13.82 -3.00
C GLY A 185 -9.29 14.97 -2.72
N HIS A 186 -10.30 14.71 -1.89
CA HIS A 186 -11.25 15.73 -1.46
C HIS A 186 -11.47 15.80 0.05
N ASP A 187 -11.85 16.98 0.52
CA ASP A 187 -12.24 17.25 1.91
C ASP A 187 -13.73 16.91 2.19
N ASN A 188 -14.22 17.23 3.40
CA ASN A 188 -15.62 16.96 3.77
C ASN A 188 -16.64 17.76 2.95
N GLN A 189 -16.24 18.87 2.35
CA GLN A 189 -17.07 19.70 1.49
C GLN A 189 -17.02 19.23 0.02
N LYS A 190 -16.28 18.14 -0.25
CA LYS A 190 -16.06 17.58 -1.59
C LYS A 190 -15.27 18.51 -2.51
N ASN A 191 -14.51 19.45 -1.95
CA ASN A 191 -13.58 20.25 -2.72
C ASN A 191 -12.35 19.41 -3.05
N ALA A 192 -11.93 19.42 -4.30
CA ALA A 192 -10.67 18.81 -4.72
C ALA A 192 -9.49 19.53 -4.07
N LEU A 193 -8.44 18.79 -3.74
CA LEU A 193 -7.28 19.32 -3.03
C LEU A 193 -6.08 19.43 -3.97
N ARG A 194 -5.29 20.49 -3.80
CA ARG A 194 -3.90 20.58 -4.34
C ARG A 194 -2.84 20.21 -3.30
N THR A 195 -3.24 20.00 -2.04
CA THR A 195 -2.30 19.77 -0.93
C THR A 195 -1.63 18.40 -1.02
N ALA A 196 -0.36 18.37 -0.64
CA ALA A 196 0.44 17.16 -0.59
C ALA A 196 1.21 17.08 0.74
N ALA A 197 1.49 15.86 1.18
CA ALA A 197 2.23 15.59 2.40
C ALA A 197 2.99 14.27 2.28
N VAL A 198 4.00 14.12 3.14
CA VAL A 198 4.75 12.88 3.27
C VAL A 198 4.70 12.40 4.71
N TYR A 199 4.49 11.10 4.89
CA TYR A 199 4.42 10.44 6.19
C TYR A 199 5.63 9.54 6.39
N ASP A 200 6.28 9.74 7.54
CA ASP A 200 7.36 8.89 8.01
C ASP A 200 6.81 7.89 9.04
N THR A 201 6.73 6.62 8.65
CA THR A 201 6.18 5.57 9.53
C THR A 201 7.09 5.19 10.70
N ALA A 202 8.36 5.61 10.67
CA ALA A 202 9.33 5.38 11.72
C ALA A 202 9.26 6.50 12.78
N ALA A 203 9.24 7.76 12.34
CA ALA A 203 9.04 8.91 13.22
C ALA A 203 7.59 9.08 13.69
N ASP A 204 6.63 8.52 12.95
CA ASP A 204 5.19 8.76 13.14
C ASP A 204 4.81 10.23 12.92
N GLU A 205 5.39 10.84 11.88
CA GLU A 205 5.28 12.28 11.62
C GLU A 205 4.90 12.58 10.18
N TRP A 206 4.09 13.62 10.00
CA TRP A 206 3.74 14.19 8.71
C TRP A 206 4.58 15.43 8.43
N ARG A 207 5.02 15.59 7.19
CA ARG A 207 5.66 16.81 6.69
C ARG A 207 4.86 17.34 5.50
N PRO A 208 4.49 18.63 5.48
CA PRO A 208 3.82 19.22 4.32
C PRO A 208 4.80 19.30 3.15
N LEU A 209 4.26 19.12 1.94
CA LEU A 209 4.98 19.37 0.69
C LEU A 209 4.44 20.64 0.03
N PRO A 210 5.19 21.26 -0.90
CA PRO A 210 4.61 22.26 -1.79
C PRO A 210 3.32 21.72 -2.44
N PRO A 211 2.30 22.56 -2.67
CA PRO A 211 1.09 22.10 -3.32
C PRO A 211 1.36 21.76 -4.79
N MET A 212 0.53 20.87 -5.34
CA MET A 212 0.42 20.68 -6.79
C MET A 212 -0.07 21.97 -7.46
N ALA A 213 0.16 22.09 -8.76
CA ALA A 213 -0.35 23.20 -9.55
C ALA A 213 -1.88 23.11 -9.69
N ASP A 214 -2.40 21.91 -9.92
CA ASP A 214 -3.82 21.67 -10.09
C ASP A 214 -4.40 20.90 -8.90
N GLU A 215 -5.66 21.17 -8.56
CA GLU A 215 -6.40 20.34 -7.62
C GLU A 215 -6.91 19.06 -8.30
N ARG A 216 -6.89 17.94 -7.57
CA ARG A 216 -7.18 16.63 -8.15
C ARG A 216 -7.92 15.73 -7.15
N ASP A 217 -9.17 15.42 -7.43
CA ASP A 217 -9.93 14.34 -6.79
C ASP A 217 -9.87 13.06 -7.64
N GLU A 218 -10.08 11.90 -7.03
CA GLU A 218 -9.99 10.57 -7.67
C GLU A 218 -8.68 10.31 -8.44
N CYS A 219 -7.60 10.96 -8.02
CA CYS A 219 -6.27 10.80 -8.62
C CYS A 219 -5.52 9.57 -8.11
N GLN A 220 -4.51 9.13 -8.87
CA GLN A 220 -3.71 7.94 -8.56
C GLN A 220 -2.26 8.31 -8.23
N GLY A 221 -1.67 7.60 -7.27
CA GLY A 221 -0.28 7.79 -6.86
C GLY A 221 0.63 6.69 -7.39
N VAL A 222 1.77 7.05 -7.94
CA VAL A 222 2.78 6.13 -8.47
C VAL A 222 4.16 6.51 -7.93
N ALA A 223 4.96 5.51 -7.58
CA ALA A 223 6.38 5.70 -7.34
C ALA A 223 7.15 5.26 -8.59
N LEU A 224 7.84 6.19 -9.24
CA LEU A 224 8.58 5.94 -10.48
C LEU A 224 9.91 6.67 -10.42
N ALA A 225 11.01 5.96 -10.71
CA ALA A 225 12.37 6.51 -10.72
C ALA A 225 12.76 7.31 -9.45
N GLY A 226 12.24 6.92 -8.27
CA GLY A 226 12.50 7.63 -7.01
C GLY A 226 11.68 8.90 -6.80
N GLU A 227 10.67 9.14 -7.64
CA GLU A 227 9.78 10.29 -7.60
C GLU A 227 8.34 9.87 -7.28
N PHE A 228 7.54 10.82 -6.80
CA PHE A 228 6.11 10.62 -6.53
C PHE A 228 5.25 11.25 -7.62
N TRP A 229 4.53 10.41 -8.35
CA TRP A 229 3.73 10.80 -9.51
C TRP A 229 2.25 10.77 -9.15
N VAL A 230 1.54 11.83 -9.52
CA VAL A 230 0.10 12.00 -9.35
C VAL A 230 -0.52 12.04 -10.74
N VAL A 231 -1.33 11.02 -11.03
CA VAL A 231 -1.89 10.78 -12.35
C VAL A 231 -3.38 11.02 -12.32
N SER A 232 -3.83 11.81 -13.30
CA SER A 232 -5.24 12.11 -13.55
C SER A 232 -5.97 12.73 -12.35
N GLY A 233 -7.28 12.50 -12.30
CA GLY A 233 -8.23 13.15 -11.41
C GLY A 233 -8.99 14.28 -12.09
N TYR A 234 -9.81 14.97 -11.31
CA TYR A 234 -10.56 16.15 -11.75
C TYR A 234 -10.56 17.22 -10.65
N GLY A 235 -10.73 18.48 -11.03
CA GLY A 235 -10.95 19.58 -10.09
C GLY A 235 -12.41 19.70 -9.66
N THR A 236 -12.66 20.52 -8.64
CA THR A 236 -13.96 20.73 -7.98
C THR A 236 -15.04 21.09 -8.99
N ASP A 237 -14.78 22.08 -9.86
CA ASP A 237 -15.74 22.56 -10.87
C ASP A 237 -15.88 21.64 -12.08
N SER A 238 -15.07 20.57 -12.13
CA SER A 238 -15.01 19.61 -13.24
C SER A 238 -15.36 18.20 -12.81
N GLN A 239 -16.16 18.03 -11.75
CA GLN A 239 -16.46 16.74 -11.16
C GLN A 239 -16.86 15.67 -12.22
N GLY A 240 -16.14 14.55 -12.22
CA GLY A 240 -16.32 13.44 -13.16
C GLY A 240 -15.73 13.65 -14.56
N ARG A 241 -15.20 14.85 -14.87
CA ARG A 241 -14.45 15.14 -16.10
C ARG A 241 -12.96 15.00 -15.82
N PHE A 242 -12.48 13.78 -16.01
CA PHE A 242 -11.10 13.45 -15.74
C PHE A 242 -10.12 14.08 -16.72
N ASP A 243 -9.02 14.58 -16.17
CA ASP A 243 -7.91 15.18 -16.90
C ASP A 243 -6.79 14.13 -17.10
N PRO A 244 -6.20 13.96 -18.30
CA PRO A 244 -5.00 13.14 -18.50
C PRO A 244 -3.72 13.71 -17.88
N ALA A 245 -3.72 14.94 -17.40
CA ALA A 245 -2.53 15.62 -16.88
C ALA A 245 -1.86 14.83 -15.74
N VAL A 246 -0.54 14.95 -15.68
CA VAL A 246 0.30 14.27 -14.69
C VAL A 246 1.21 15.29 -14.02
N GLU A 247 1.39 15.14 -12.72
CA GLU A 247 2.35 15.91 -11.94
C GLU A 247 3.28 14.98 -11.18
N CYS A 248 4.59 15.22 -11.23
CA CYS A 248 5.58 14.46 -10.49
C CYS A 248 6.31 15.36 -9.48
N TYR A 249 6.45 14.86 -8.26
CA TYR A 249 7.23 15.45 -7.19
C TYR A 249 8.58 14.75 -7.09
N ASP A 250 9.64 15.54 -7.21
CA ASP A 250 11.01 15.10 -7.03
C ASP A 250 11.44 15.38 -5.57
N PRO A 251 11.62 14.34 -4.73
CA PRO A 251 12.01 14.52 -3.34
C PRO A 251 13.40 15.14 -3.15
N ALA A 252 14.31 14.97 -4.12
CA ALA A 252 15.65 15.52 -4.05
C ALA A 252 15.65 17.02 -4.37
N ALA A 253 14.85 17.43 -5.36
CA ALA A 253 14.70 18.84 -5.73
C ALA A 253 13.65 19.59 -4.90
N GLY A 254 12.78 18.88 -4.18
CA GLY A 254 11.73 19.49 -3.35
C GLY A 254 10.65 20.21 -4.15
N ARG A 255 10.36 19.80 -5.39
CA ARG A 255 9.46 20.52 -6.31
C ARG A 255 8.62 19.60 -7.19
N TRP A 256 7.47 20.11 -7.60
CA TRP A 256 6.60 19.51 -8.60
C TRP A 256 7.00 19.90 -10.02
N ARG A 257 6.69 19.03 -10.98
CA ARG A 257 6.74 19.30 -12.42
C ARG A 257 5.49 18.73 -13.09
N LYS A 258 4.93 19.46 -14.05
CA LYS A 258 3.90 18.92 -14.93
C LYS A 258 4.55 18.09 -16.03
N GLU A 259 3.95 16.95 -16.32
CA GLU A 259 4.37 16.04 -17.38
C GLU A 259 3.22 15.88 -18.36
N GLU A 260 3.46 16.28 -19.61
CA GLU A 260 2.47 16.23 -20.69
C GLU A 260 2.69 14.98 -21.56
N GLY A 261 1.63 14.51 -22.21
CA GLY A 261 1.75 13.46 -23.25
C GLY A 261 1.84 12.01 -22.74
N LEU A 262 2.02 11.77 -21.44
CA LEU A 262 2.17 10.41 -20.88
C LEU A 262 0.88 9.59 -20.84
N TRP A 263 -0.26 10.28 -20.78
CA TRP A 263 -1.60 9.68 -20.80
C TRP A 263 -2.41 10.24 -21.97
N THR A 264 -1.81 10.26 -23.16
CA THR A 264 -2.57 10.52 -24.39
C THR A 264 -3.44 9.31 -24.70
N ALA A 265 -4.70 9.54 -25.05
CA ALA A 265 -5.56 8.52 -25.64
C ALA A 265 -4.89 7.92 -26.88
N GLY A 266 -4.28 6.75 -26.73
CA GLY A 266 -4.04 5.83 -27.86
C GLY A 266 -5.35 5.08 -28.11
N ASP A 267 -5.99 5.14 -29.27
CA ASP A 267 -5.51 5.40 -30.61
C ASP A 267 -6.68 5.92 -31.45
N GLY A 268 -6.52 7.03 -32.18
CA GLY A 268 -7.25 7.30 -33.45
C GLY A 268 -8.79 7.32 -33.49
N LEU A 269 -9.51 7.21 -32.38
CA LEU A 269 -10.97 7.28 -32.32
C LEU A 269 -11.33 8.18 -31.14
N GLY A 270 -11.96 9.33 -31.40
CA GLY A 270 -12.23 10.41 -30.44
C GLY A 270 -13.13 10.06 -29.25
N GLY A 271 -12.73 9.10 -28.44
CA GLY A 271 -13.31 8.77 -27.15
C GLY A 271 -12.62 9.53 -26.02
N ALA A 272 -13.39 9.89 -24.99
CA ALA A 272 -12.91 10.55 -23.79
C ALA A 272 -11.79 9.75 -23.12
N VAL A 273 -10.81 10.47 -22.54
CA VAL A 273 -9.79 9.89 -21.65
C VAL A 273 -10.53 9.25 -20.47
N VAL A 274 -10.50 7.92 -20.37
CA VAL A 274 -10.99 7.19 -19.21
C VAL A 274 -9.77 6.85 -18.34
N PRO A 275 -9.48 7.62 -17.29
CA PRO A 275 -8.38 7.28 -16.40
C PRO A 275 -8.72 6.04 -15.56
N PRO A 276 -7.70 5.43 -14.93
CA PRO A 276 -7.88 4.24 -14.13
C PRO A 276 -8.78 4.51 -12.91
N ARG A 277 -9.94 3.84 -12.86
CA ARG A 277 -10.77 3.76 -11.64
C ARG A 277 -10.13 2.92 -10.53
N SER A 278 -9.15 2.08 -10.87
CA SER A 278 -8.37 1.29 -9.91
C SER A 278 -7.04 0.87 -10.56
N SER A 279 -5.94 1.01 -9.83
CA SER A 279 -4.59 0.64 -10.28
C SER A 279 -3.95 -0.38 -9.33
N CYS A 280 -3.24 -1.36 -9.90
CA CYS A 280 -2.45 -2.37 -9.20
C CYS A 280 -1.00 -2.30 -9.71
N PHE A 281 0.00 -2.54 -8.84
CA PHE A 281 1.42 -2.35 -9.18
C PHE A 281 2.24 -3.60 -8.88
N VAL A 282 3.11 -4.00 -9.82
CA VAL A 282 4.12 -5.07 -9.62
C VAL A 282 5.51 -4.43 -9.64
N LEU A 283 6.33 -4.77 -8.64
CA LEU A 283 7.57 -4.04 -8.31
C LEU A 283 8.85 -4.52 -9.00
N GLU A 284 8.82 -5.55 -9.85
CA GLU A 284 10.08 -6.15 -10.33
C GLU A 284 10.48 -5.79 -11.76
N LYS A 285 9.48 -5.38 -12.55
CA LYS A 285 9.57 -4.55 -13.75
C LYS A 285 8.29 -3.71 -13.71
N LEU A 286 8.28 -2.53 -14.31
CA LEU A 286 7.24 -1.49 -14.23
C LEU A 286 5.84 -1.94 -14.74
N CYS A 287 5.26 -3.02 -14.19
CA CYS A 287 3.98 -3.52 -14.62
C CYS A 287 2.91 -2.73 -13.84
N HIS A 288 2.31 -1.77 -14.53
CA HIS A 288 1.05 -1.22 -14.12
C HIS A 288 -0.03 -2.21 -14.54
N LEU A 289 -0.53 -2.95 -13.56
CA LEU A 289 -1.72 -3.76 -13.74
C LEU A 289 -2.91 -2.79 -13.72
N TYR A 290 -3.23 -2.30 -14.91
CA TYR A 290 -4.51 -1.71 -15.25
C TYR A 290 -5.55 -2.85 -15.37
N CYS A 291 -6.79 -2.57 -14.99
CA CYS A 291 -7.90 -3.20 -15.67
C CYS A 291 -8.90 -2.11 -16.02
N ASN A 292 -9.03 -1.89 -17.32
CA ASN A 292 -10.22 -1.27 -17.86
C ASN A 292 -11.37 -2.27 -17.65
N GLU A 293 -12.50 -1.83 -17.11
CA GLU A 293 -13.72 -2.65 -17.18
C GLU A 293 -14.10 -2.94 -18.66
N ASP A 294 -13.74 -2.04 -19.59
CA ASP A 294 -14.10 -2.14 -21.02
C ASP A 294 -13.04 -2.87 -21.89
N ARG A 295 -11.75 -2.78 -21.53
CA ARG A 295 -10.60 -3.29 -22.33
C ARG A 295 -9.82 -4.47 -21.73
N ARG A 296 -9.92 -4.76 -20.42
CA ARG A 296 -9.21 -5.88 -19.76
C ARG A 296 -7.68 -5.96 -20.02
N GLU A 297 -6.99 -4.84 -20.25
CA GLU A 297 -5.56 -4.82 -20.60
C GLU A 297 -4.66 -4.51 -19.39
N MET A 298 -3.48 -5.11 -19.35
CA MET A 298 -2.35 -4.81 -18.45
C MET A 298 -1.27 -4.05 -19.25
N ARG A 299 -0.70 -2.96 -18.71
CA ARG A 299 0.24 -2.10 -19.44
C ARG A 299 1.53 -1.82 -18.63
N GLU A 300 2.69 -1.79 -19.26
CA GLU A 300 3.98 -1.46 -18.65
C GLU A 300 4.46 -0.09 -19.16
N TYR A 301 5.04 0.73 -18.28
CA TYR A 301 5.65 1.99 -18.69
C TYR A 301 7.12 1.76 -19.06
N GLU A 302 7.49 2.14 -20.27
CA GLU A 302 8.84 2.05 -20.80
C GLU A 302 9.57 3.38 -20.66
N GLU A 303 10.57 3.43 -19.77
CA GLU A 303 11.30 4.66 -19.41
C GLU A 303 12.11 5.25 -20.57
N THR A 304 12.69 4.39 -21.42
CA THR A 304 13.52 4.80 -22.56
C THR A 304 12.72 5.57 -23.61
N GLU A 305 11.51 5.09 -23.90
CA GLU A 305 10.65 5.71 -24.91
C GLU A 305 9.62 6.68 -24.32
N ARG A 306 9.42 6.66 -22.99
CA ARG A 306 8.37 7.38 -22.26
C ARG A 306 6.96 7.04 -22.72
N LYS A 307 6.68 5.74 -22.93
CA LYS A 307 5.41 5.24 -23.48
C LYS A 307 4.84 4.07 -22.67
N TRP A 308 3.53 3.84 -22.81
CA TRP A 308 2.86 2.65 -22.28
C TRP A 308 2.83 1.52 -23.32
N LYS A 309 3.22 0.31 -22.90
CA LYS A 309 3.17 -0.90 -23.71
C LYS A 309 2.17 -1.90 -23.13
N VAL A 310 1.32 -2.51 -23.95
CA VAL A 310 0.42 -3.59 -23.49
C VAL A 310 1.24 -4.86 -23.23
N VAL A 311 1.09 -5.45 -22.04
CA VAL A 311 1.86 -6.62 -21.58
C VAL A 311 1.00 -7.85 -21.24
N GLY A 312 -0.33 -7.74 -21.30
CA GLY A 312 -1.23 -8.89 -21.18
C GLY A 312 -2.68 -8.50 -20.92
N GLU A 313 -3.53 -9.49 -20.64
CA GLU A 313 -4.96 -9.31 -20.34
C GLU A 313 -5.31 -9.73 -18.89
N THR A 314 -6.25 -9.03 -18.27
CA THR A 314 -6.76 -9.39 -16.93
C THR A 314 -7.78 -10.53 -16.99
N PRO A 315 -7.75 -11.48 -16.02
CA PRO A 315 -8.70 -12.60 -15.98
C PRO A 315 -10.17 -12.17 -16.02
N ALA A 316 -11.00 -12.88 -16.79
CA ALA A 316 -12.42 -12.57 -16.99
C ALA A 316 -13.28 -12.56 -15.71
N THR A 317 -12.75 -13.08 -14.60
CA THR A 317 -13.41 -13.19 -13.30
C THR A 317 -13.16 -11.99 -12.37
N LEU A 318 -12.22 -11.09 -12.71
CA LEU A 318 -12.02 -9.84 -11.96
C LEU A 318 -13.16 -8.86 -12.26
N ARG A 319 -14.04 -8.62 -11.27
CA ARG A 319 -15.18 -7.68 -11.37
C ARG A 319 -14.99 -6.37 -10.59
N SER A 320 -13.87 -6.24 -9.87
CA SER A 320 -13.46 -5.04 -9.15
C SER A 320 -12.00 -5.25 -8.76
N ILE A 321 -11.11 -4.31 -9.08
CA ILE A 321 -9.67 -4.46 -8.81
C ILE A 321 -9.40 -3.98 -7.38
N PRO A 322 -9.09 -4.86 -6.41
CA PRO A 322 -8.43 -4.43 -5.19
C PRO A 322 -6.97 -4.08 -5.50
N CYS A 323 -6.42 -3.14 -4.74
CA CYS A 323 -5.01 -2.76 -4.76
C CYS A 323 -4.13 -4.02 -4.57
N VAL A 324 -3.61 -4.60 -5.65
CA VAL A 324 -2.70 -5.75 -5.60
C VAL A 324 -1.28 -5.18 -5.71
N ARG A 325 -0.40 -5.60 -4.81
CA ARG A 325 1.03 -5.26 -4.84
C ARG A 325 1.81 -6.55 -4.85
N ARG A 326 2.59 -6.80 -5.91
CA ARG A 326 3.51 -7.95 -5.96
C ARG A 326 4.90 -7.47 -5.56
N SER A 327 5.48 -8.12 -4.54
CA SER A 327 6.88 -7.94 -4.14
C SER A 327 7.80 -8.66 -5.12
N PRO A 328 9.00 -8.10 -5.41
CA PRO A 328 10.06 -8.75 -6.16
C PRO A 328 10.42 -10.13 -5.57
N ALA A 329 10.44 -11.17 -6.41
CA ALA A 329 11.13 -12.42 -6.16
C ALA A 329 12.42 -12.38 -6.99
N ALA A 330 13.56 -12.21 -6.29
CA ALA A 330 14.91 -12.13 -6.83
C ALA A 330 15.05 -12.66 -8.27
N ALA A 331 15.40 -11.75 -9.19
CA ALA A 331 15.82 -12.10 -10.53
C ALA A 331 16.96 -13.15 -10.46
N ASP A 332 16.67 -14.35 -10.94
CA ASP A 332 17.68 -15.35 -11.26
C ASP A 332 18.48 -14.89 -12.49
N CYS A 333 19.79 -15.17 -12.41
CA CYS A 333 20.68 -15.26 -13.57
C CYS A 333 20.24 -16.38 -14.52
#